data_AF-A0AA38IRE4-F1
#
_entry.id   AF-A0AA38IRE4-F1
#
_cell.length_a   1.000
_cell.length_b   1.000
_cell.length_c   1.000
_cell.angle_alpha   90.00
_cell.angle_beta   90.00
_cell.angle_gamma   90.00
#
_symmetry.space_group_name_H-M   'P 1'
#
loop_
_entity.id
_entity.type
_entity.pdbx_description
1 polymer ?
#
loop_
_entity_poly.entity_id
_entity_poly.type
_entity_poly.pdbx_seq_one_letter_code
_entity_poly.pdbx_strand_id
1 'polypeptide(L)'
;MTNTRRRYPSSSFRCRRQKRVLAVLAPPCVPSWSLRRRQANQSRVVFGEHIELPTRRREEVVRVRCVAYINITATPQCFANLETKLELIKNEQEIKAALNTALESDYRHIDTAYIYHNEKFIGDVLKEWFASGKLKREDVFITTKLPMQGVHPDRVEFFMKKSLENLQLDYVDLYLIHFPIGFKCDESTGGMKLDDKRQMIPEPKTDHLGIWKKMEEQVDAGRTKTIGLSNYNISQIEAVLKGARIKPANLQVELHLHLQQRQLVDFCHKNGITVVAYSPLASPGYNKLLKLIGRPEKQLPDILGDPVVAKISKKHSKTPAQIVLRFLIQQGIAPIPKSVTEKRIKENIAVFDFALDSSDMKELSALDAGEKARVSDFRIMKDIETHPDFPMKA
;
A
#
# COMPACT_ATOMS: atom_id res chain seq x y z
N MET A 1 -12.41 -35.50 -70.31
CA MET A 1 -11.66 -34.22 -70.21
C MET A 1 -12.50 -33.10 -70.83
N THR A 2 -12.23 -31.83 -70.47
CA THR A 2 -13.14 -30.66 -70.59
C THR A 2 -14.37 -30.75 -69.66
N ASN A 3 -15.03 -29.68 -69.20
CA ASN A 3 -14.97 -28.21 -69.45
C ASN A 3 -14.88 -27.46 -68.07
N THR A 4 -15.06 -26.15 -67.81
CA THR A 4 -15.44 -24.90 -68.54
C THR A 4 -14.63 -23.72 -67.96
N ARG A 5 -14.11 -22.76 -68.76
CA ARG A 5 -14.65 -21.39 -69.07
C ARG A 5 -14.92 -20.47 -67.83
N ARG A 6 -14.14 -19.39 -67.57
CA ARG A 6 -14.00 -18.03 -68.25
C ARG A 6 -15.13 -17.04 -67.83
N ARG A 7 -14.94 -15.70 -67.66
CA ARG A 7 -13.77 -14.77 -67.61
C ARG A 7 -14.17 -13.36 -67.04
N TYR A 8 -13.16 -12.53 -66.71
CA TYR A 8 -13.13 -11.08 -66.42
C TYR A 8 -13.74 -10.14 -67.52
N PRO A 9 -14.03 -8.80 -67.32
CA PRO A 9 -13.07 -7.74 -66.89
C PRO A 9 -13.63 -6.55 -66.04
N SER A 10 -13.10 -5.32 -66.23
CA SER A 10 -12.84 -4.29 -65.19
C SER A 10 -13.07 -2.81 -65.61
N SER A 11 -12.65 -1.85 -64.76
CA SER A 11 -12.52 -0.38 -64.97
C SER A 11 -13.79 0.49 -64.75
N SER A 12 -13.74 1.82 -64.53
CA SER A 12 -12.78 2.68 -63.78
C SER A 12 -13.31 4.13 -63.55
N PHE A 13 -12.66 4.87 -62.63
CA PHE A 13 -12.53 6.35 -62.57
C PHE A 13 -13.69 7.31 -62.14
N ARG A 14 -13.21 8.34 -61.40
CA ARG A 14 -13.60 9.77 -61.33
C ARG A 14 -14.63 10.25 -60.29
N CYS A 15 -14.38 11.48 -59.84
CA CYS A 15 -15.02 12.22 -58.76
C CYS A 15 -15.61 13.52 -59.29
N ARG A 16 -16.73 14.00 -58.70
CA ARG A 16 -17.15 15.41 -58.77
C ARG A 16 -17.93 15.84 -57.52
N ARG A 17 -17.86 17.14 -57.21
CA ARG A 17 -18.53 17.82 -56.08
C ARG A 17 -19.82 18.51 -56.52
N GLN A 18 -20.84 18.55 -55.64
CA GLN A 18 -21.80 19.65 -55.39
C GLN A 18 -22.58 19.26 -54.11
N LYS A 19 -22.77 20.05 -53.03
CA LYS A 19 -23.10 21.48 -52.75
C LYS A 19 -24.56 21.90 -53.01
N ARG A 20 -25.41 21.76 -51.97
CA ARG A 20 -26.55 22.57 -51.48
C ARG A 20 -27.10 21.82 -50.24
N VAL A 21 -27.35 22.35 -49.03
CA VAL A 21 -27.70 23.68 -48.47
C VAL A 21 -29.20 24.03 -48.52
N LEU A 22 -29.90 23.70 -47.42
CA LEU A 22 -30.97 24.39 -46.63
C LEU A 22 -31.44 23.31 -45.60
N ALA A 23 -31.68 23.51 -44.30
CA ALA A 23 -32.36 24.55 -43.51
C ALA A 23 -33.89 24.60 -43.75
N VAL A 24 -34.80 24.68 -42.76
CA VAL A 24 -34.78 24.63 -41.27
C VAL A 24 -36.25 24.33 -40.83
N LEU A 25 -36.51 23.82 -39.60
CA LEU A 25 -37.69 24.12 -38.71
C LEU A 25 -38.03 22.98 -37.71
N ALA A 26 -38.63 23.37 -36.56
CA ALA A 26 -39.21 22.54 -35.48
C ALA A 26 -40.03 23.46 -34.51
N PRO A 27 -40.76 22.97 -33.48
CA PRO A 27 -41.16 21.60 -33.13
C PRO A 27 -42.68 21.37 -33.43
N PRO A 28 -43.73 21.40 -32.54
CA PRO A 28 -43.85 21.53 -31.06
C PRO A 28 -44.68 20.43 -30.32
N CYS A 29 -44.71 20.54 -28.98
CA CYS A 29 -45.71 20.01 -28.01
C CYS A 29 -45.82 18.50 -27.67
N VAL A 30 -46.40 18.26 -26.48
CA VAL A 30 -46.54 16.99 -25.72
C VAL A 30 -47.97 16.92 -25.14
N PRO A 31 -48.46 15.76 -24.62
CA PRO A 31 -48.52 15.67 -23.16
C PRO A 31 -48.26 14.28 -22.53
N SER A 32 -47.88 14.35 -21.26
CA SER A 32 -47.67 13.32 -20.22
C SER A 32 -48.44 11.98 -20.27
N TRP A 33 -47.74 10.90 -19.87
CA TRP A 33 -48.24 9.92 -18.88
C TRP A 33 -47.10 9.56 -17.90
N SER A 34 -47.43 9.19 -16.66
CA SER A 34 -46.46 9.01 -15.56
C SER A 34 -46.55 7.64 -14.89
N LEU A 35 -45.41 7.01 -14.59
CA LEU A 35 -45.29 6.06 -13.47
C LEU A 35 -43.82 5.89 -13.04
N ARG A 36 -43.62 5.42 -11.80
CA ARG A 36 -42.35 5.55 -11.05
C ARG A 36 -41.50 4.27 -11.08
N ARG A 37 -40.17 4.40 -11.06
CA ARG A 37 -39.29 3.66 -10.12
C ARG A 37 -37.84 4.19 -10.07
N ARG A 38 -37.41 4.51 -8.84
CA ARG A 38 -36.03 4.56 -8.29
C ARG A 38 -34.93 5.19 -9.16
N GLN A 39 -34.57 6.44 -8.82
CA GLN A 39 -33.21 6.93 -9.03
C GLN A 39 -32.22 6.05 -8.24
N ALA A 40 -31.15 5.61 -8.89
CA ALA A 40 -29.93 5.21 -8.21
C ALA A 40 -28.97 6.41 -8.26
N ASN A 41 -28.78 7.11 -7.14
CA ASN A 41 -27.78 8.18 -7.06
C ASN A 41 -26.38 7.55 -7.10
N GLN A 42 -25.81 7.44 -8.31
CA GLN A 42 -24.36 7.30 -8.45
C GLN A 42 -23.71 8.65 -8.10
N SER A 43 -23.46 8.85 -6.81
CA SER A 43 -22.69 9.97 -6.29
C SER A 43 -21.23 9.87 -6.74
N ARG A 44 -20.95 10.18 -8.01
CA ARG A 44 -19.59 10.40 -8.51
C ARG A 44 -19.03 11.67 -7.89
N VAL A 45 -18.49 11.53 -6.68
CA VAL A 45 -17.71 12.56 -6.01
C VAL A 45 -16.42 12.80 -6.79
N VAL A 46 -16.41 13.86 -7.58
CA VAL A 46 -15.22 14.42 -8.25
C VAL A 46 -14.91 15.73 -7.56
N PHE A 47 -13.72 15.85 -6.97
CA PHE A 47 -13.26 17.07 -6.27
C PHE A 47 -11.92 17.55 -6.86
N GLY A 48 -11.77 18.89 -6.93
CA GLY A 48 -10.51 19.66 -7.08
C GLY A 48 -9.46 19.11 -8.05
N GLU A 49 -9.48 19.44 -9.34
CA GLU A 49 -9.04 20.71 -9.94
C GLU A 49 -7.52 21.02 -9.87
N HIS A 50 -6.92 21.01 -11.07
CA HIS A 50 -5.78 21.82 -11.53
C HIS A 50 -4.54 21.99 -10.65
N ILE A 51 -3.61 21.04 -10.80
CA ILE A 51 -2.23 21.40 -11.16
C ILE A 51 -2.06 21.07 -12.65
N GLU A 52 -1.98 22.10 -13.50
CA GLU A 52 -1.67 21.91 -14.93
C GLU A 52 -0.15 21.84 -15.14
N LEU A 53 0.31 20.77 -15.80
CA LEU A 53 1.62 20.70 -16.42
C LEU A 53 1.48 20.20 -17.88
N PRO A 54 2.37 20.58 -18.81
CA PRO A 54 2.09 20.46 -20.24
C PRO A 54 1.95 19.03 -20.77
N THR A 55 1.13 18.88 -21.81
CA THR A 55 0.58 17.57 -22.22
C THR A 55 1.47 16.71 -23.12
N ARG A 56 1.13 15.41 -23.16
CA ARG A 56 1.46 14.40 -24.19
C ARG A 56 2.89 13.82 -24.21
N ARG A 57 3.05 12.70 -23.49
CA ARG A 57 3.28 11.37 -24.10
C ARG A 57 2.69 10.27 -23.20
N ARG A 58 2.73 9.01 -23.66
CA ARG A 58 2.13 7.87 -22.94
C ARG A 58 3.00 7.45 -21.75
N GLU A 59 2.59 7.84 -20.56
CA GLU A 59 3.01 7.17 -19.32
C GLU A 59 1.76 6.92 -18.47
N GLU A 60 1.32 5.66 -18.39
CA GLU A 60 0.31 5.24 -17.40
C GLU A 60 0.99 5.09 -16.04
N VAL A 61 1.47 6.22 -15.50
CA VAL A 61 1.86 6.31 -14.10
C VAL A 61 0.64 5.92 -13.27
N VAL A 62 0.76 4.84 -12.51
CA VAL A 62 -0.34 4.25 -11.73
C VAL A 62 -0.80 5.27 -10.70
N ARG A 63 -1.86 6.01 -11.04
CA ARG A 63 -2.61 6.84 -10.09
C ARG A 63 -3.29 5.91 -9.10
N VAL A 64 -2.57 5.55 -8.03
CA VAL A 64 -3.10 4.85 -6.87
C VAL A 64 -4.34 5.63 -6.42
N ARG A 65 -5.52 5.03 -6.63
CA ARG A 65 -6.78 5.63 -6.20
C ARG A 65 -6.90 5.35 -4.70
N CYS A 66 -6.45 6.33 -3.92
CA CYS A 66 -6.34 6.29 -2.46
C CYS A 66 -7.70 6.13 -1.77
N VAL A 67 -8.30 4.93 -1.84
CA VAL A 67 -9.59 4.59 -1.24
C VAL A 67 -9.38 3.51 -0.18
N ALA A 68 -9.22 3.99 1.06
CA ALA A 68 -9.32 3.24 2.30
C ALA A 68 -8.31 2.09 2.52
N TYR A 69 -7.47 2.31 3.53
CA TYR A 69 -6.21 1.63 3.80
C TYR A 69 -6.25 0.82 5.10
N ILE A 70 -6.31 -0.52 5.02
CA ILE A 70 -6.16 -1.36 6.23
C ILE A 70 -4.84 -2.12 6.20
N ASN A 71 -4.03 -1.91 7.22
CA ASN A 71 -2.95 -2.84 7.53
C ASN A 71 -3.51 -3.95 8.43
N ILE A 72 -3.38 -5.20 8.00
CA ILE A 72 -3.79 -6.35 8.81
C ILE A 72 -2.53 -7.04 9.32
N THR A 73 -1.71 -6.30 10.06
CA THR A 73 -0.47 -6.78 10.69
C THR A 73 -0.78 -7.65 11.90
N ALA A 74 -0.57 -8.95 11.75
CA ALA A 74 -0.17 -9.83 12.84
C ALA A 74 1.36 -9.76 12.93
N THR A 75 1.92 -8.82 13.71
CA THR A 75 3.38 -8.68 13.80
C THR A 75 3.94 -8.32 15.16
N PRO A 76 5.22 -8.66 15.40
CA PRO A 76 6.06 -9.61 14.64
C PRO A 76 6.32 -10.89 15.43
N GLN A 77 5.92 -12.02 14.86
CA GLN A 77 6.43 -13.33 15.28
C GLN A 77 7.88 -13.58 14.79
N CYS A 78 8.44 -12.61 14.04
CA CYS A 78 9.85 -12.51 13.59
C CYS A 78 10.90 -12.64 14.71
N PHE A 79 10.50 -12.56 15.98
CA PHE A 79 11.35 -12.64 17.17
C PHE A 79 11.07 -13.87 18.03
N ALA A 80 10.12 -14.73 17.63
CA ALA A 80 9.61 -15.86 18.40
C ALA A 80 10.11 -17.22 17.87
N ASN A 81 11.43 -17.34 17.67
CA ASN A 81 12.13 -18.63 17.51
C ASN A 81 12.89 -19.05 18.78
N LEU A 82 12.39 -18.61 19.95
CA LEU A 82 12.55 -19.33 21.22
C LEU A 82 11.45 -20.41 21.30
N GLU A 83 11.64 -21.49 22.07
CA GLU A 83 10.70 -22.64 22.08
C GLU A 83 9.31 -22.39 22.70
N THR A 84 9.02 -21.14 23.07
CA THR A 84 7.67 -20.71 23.47
C THR A 84 6.78 -20.51 22.25
N LYS A 85 5.67 -21.26 22.19
CA LYS A 85 4.56 -21.02 21.23
C LYS A 85 3.91 -19.66 21.51
N LEU A 86 4.40 -18.58 20.90
CA LEU A 86 3.94 -17.21 21.16
C LEU A 86 2.86 -16.77 20.16
N GLU A 87 1.65 -17.23 20.40
CA GLU A 87 0.44 -17.00 19.60
C GLU A 87 -0.07 -15.54 19.70
N LEU A 88 0.37 -14.64 18.81
CA LEU A 88 0.07 -13.19 18.94
C LEU A 88 -1.18 -12.66 18.23
N ILE A 89 -1.86 -13.46 17.42
CA ILE A 89 -3.32 -13.35 17.23
C ILE A 89 -3.88 -14.76 17.42
N LYS A 90 -4.58 -14.98 18.54
CA LYS A 90 -5.10 -16.31 18.94
C LYS A 90 -6.37 -16.75 18.22
N ASN A 91 -6.95 -15.91 17.37
CA ASN A 91 -8.20 -16.24 16.70
C ASN A 91 -8.20 -15.84 15.22
N GLU A 92 -8.20 -16.84 14.34
CA GLU A 92 -8.43 -16.68 12.90
C GLU A 92 -9.77 -15.98 12.61
N GLN A 93 -10.78 -16.21 13.46
CA GLN A 93 -12.07 -15.54 13.39
C GLN A 93 -11.96 -14.03 13.67
N GLU A 94 -11.01 -13.57 14.49
CA GLU A 94 -10.78 -12.14 14.72
C GLU A 94 -10.15 -11.47 13.48
N ILE A 95 -9.18 -12.14 12.84
CA ILE A 95 -8.61 -11.68 11.57
C ILE A 95 -9.69 -11.65 10.48
N LYS A 96 -10.49 -12.72 10.38
CA LYS A 96 -11.60 -12.84 9.40
C LYS A 96 -12.72 -11.82 9.65
N ALA A 97 -13.08 -11.58 10.91
CA ALA A 97 -14.05 -10.53 11.27
C ALA A 97 -13.51 -9.13 10.95
N ALA A 98 -12.23 -8.86 11.20
CA ALA A 98 -11.59 -7.59 10.83
C ALA A 98 -11.52 -7.39 9.32
N LEU A 99 -11.13 -8.42 8.55
CA LEU A 99 -11.16 -8.43 7.08
C LEU A 99 -12.57 -8.15 6.54
N ASN A 100 -13.57 -8.92 6.99
CA ASN A 100 -14.96 -8.74 6.58
C ASN A 100 -15.47 -7.34 6.93
N THR A 101 -15.24 -6.88 8.16
CA THR A 101 -15.59 -5.51 8.58
C THR A 101 -14.98 -4.47 7.66
N ALA A 102 -13.70 -4.61 7.30
CA ALA A 102 -13.02 -3.66 6.44
C ALA A 102 -13.63 -3.65 5.03
N LEU A 103 -13.80 -4.82 4.41
CA LEU A 103 -14.37 -4.93 3.07
C LEU A 103 -15.84 -4.44 3.01
N GLU A 104 -16.64 -4.70 4.06
CA GLU A 104 -18.00 -4.16 4.23
C GLU A 104 -18.03 -2.66 4.54
N SER A 105 -16.95 -2.12 5.11
CA SER A 105 -16.76 -0.68 5.36
C SER A 105 -15.96 -0.02 4.25
N ASP A 106 -16.09 -0.48 3.00
CA ASP A 106 -15.45 0.05 1.79
C ASP A 106 -13.92 0.22 1.79
N TYR A 107 -13.19 -0.54 2.62
CA TYR A 107 -11.74 -0.70 2.44
C TYR A 107 -11.43 -1.43 1.13
N ARG A 108 -10.53 -0.86 0.33
CA ARG A 108 -10.07 -1.44 -0.94
C ARG A 108 -8.55 -1.52 -1.07
N HIS A 109 -7.77 -1.18 -0.05
CA HIS A 109 -6.35 -1.55 0.05
C HIS A 109 -6.09 -2.38 1.31
N ILE A 110 -5.58 -3.60 1.12
CA ILE A 110 -5.04 -4.48 2.18
C ILE A 110 -3.51 -4.49 2.10
N ASP A 111 -2.85 -4.12 3.21
CA ASP A 111 -1.40 -4.31 3.40
C ASP A 111 -1.12 -5.57 4.25
N THR A 112 -0.27 -6.44 3.72
CA THR A 112 0.30 -7.62 4.40
C THR A 112 1.78 -7.85 4.01
N ALA A 113 2.39 -8.94 4.44
CA ALA A 113 3.71 -9.44 4.05
C ALA A 113 3.84 -10.93 4.42
N TYR A 114 4.69 -11.67 3.71
CA TYR A 114 4.99 -13.08 4.01
C TYR A 114 5.31 -13.33 5.50
N ILE A 115 6.14 -12.47 6.10
CA ILE A 115 6.60 -12.58 7.49
C ILE A 115 5.53 -12.19 8.54
N TYR A 116 4.32 -11.81 8.11
CA TYR A 116 3.16 -11.61 8.99
C TYR A 116 2.40 -12.93 9.21
N HIS A 117 2.75 -13.99 8.47
CA HIS A 117 2.19 -15.35 8.57
C HIS A 117 0.65 -15.44 8.48
N ASN A 118 0.00 -14.44 7.88
CA ASN A 118 -1.45 -14.34 7.77
C ASN A 118 -1.97 -14.18 6.32
N GLU A 119 -1.07 -14.16 5.33
CA GLU A 119 -1.42 -14.13 3.90
C GLU A 119 -2.43 -15.22 3.53
N LYS A 120 -2.31 -16.43 4.09
CA LYS A 120 -3.26 -17.52 3.83
C LYS A 120 -4.69 -17.16 4.25
N PHE A 121 -4.87 -16.65 5.46
CA PHE A 121 -6.18 -16.23 5.97
C PHE A 121 -6.77 -15.06 5.18
N ILE A 122 -5.92 -14.14 4.71
CA ILE A 122 -6.32 -13.05 3.81
C ILE A 122 -6.80 -13.64 2.47
N GLY A 123 -6.07 -14.60 1.89
CA GLY A 123 -6.44 -15.29 0.66
C GLY A 123 -7.74 -16.07 0.76
N ASP A 124 -7.94 -16.83 1.84
CA ASP A 124 -9.18 -17.58 2.09
C ASP A 124 -10.40 -16.64 2.16
N VAL A 125 -10.29 -15.47 2.80
CA VAL A 125 -11.38 -14.48 2.86
C VAL A 125 -11.58 -13.78 1.52
N LEU A 126 -10.51 -13.35 0.83
CA LEU A 126 -10.63 -12.75 -0.51
C LEU A 126 -11.33 -13.69 -1.50
N LYS A 127 -11.02 -14.99 -1.43
CA LYS A 127 -11.66 -16.04 -2.23
C LYS A 127 -13.16 -16.19 -1.95
N GLU A 128 -13.59 -16.11 -0.69
CA GLU A 128 -15.02 -16.05 -0.32
C GLU A 128 -15.71 -14.79 -0.87
N TRP A 129 -15.04 -13.64 -0.81
CA TRP A 129 -15.57 -12.37 -1.34
C TRP A 129 -15.70 -12.35 -2.86
N PHE A 130 -14.70 -12.86 -3.58
CA PHE A 130 -14.75 -13.00 -5.04
C PHE A 130 -15.81 -14.03 -5.46
N ALA A 131 -15.88 -15.19 -4.80
CA ALA A 131 -16.87 -16.23 -5.11
C ALA A 131 -18.32 -15.79 -4.83
N SER A 132 -18.54 -14.93 -3.84
CA SER A 132 -19.85 -14.34 -3.55
C SER A 132 -20.24 -13.17 -4.47
N GLY A 133 -19.33 -12.71 -5.34
CA GLY A 133 -19.58 -11.57 -6.23
C GLY A 133 -19.69 -10.21 -5.54
N LYS A 134 -19.44 -10.13 -4.22
CA LYS A 134 -19.46 -8.87 -3.44
C LYS A 134 -18.32 -7.92 -3.82
N LEU A 135 -17.23 -8.46 -4.34
CA LEU A 135 -16.00 -7.76 -4.70
C LEU A 135 -15.37 -8.46 -5.90
N LYS A 136 -14.65 -7.73 -6.74
CA LYS A 136 -13.83 -8.32 -7.80
C LYS A 136 -12.35 -8.14 -7.53
N ARG A 137 -11.50 -8.91 -8.21
CA ARG A 137 -10.05 -8.80 -8.05
C ARG A 137 -9.50 -7.45 -8.52
N GLU A 138 -10.07 -6.86 -9.58
CA GLU A 138 -9.66 -5.53 -10.07
C GLU A 138 -10.12 -4.36 -9.20
N ASP A 139 -11.06 -4.58 -8.26
CA ASP A 139 -11.60 -3.55 -7.37
C ASP A 139 -10.83 -3.44 -6.03
N VAL A 140 -9.85 -4.31 -5.77
CA VAL A 140 -9.06 -4.33 -4.52
C VAL A 140 -7.55 -4.30 -4.81
N PHE A 141 -6.83 -3.47 -4.06
CA PHE A 141 -5.38 -3.32 -4.12
C PHE A 141 -4.73 -4.15 -3.01
N ILE A 142 -3.84 -5.08 -3.39
CA ILE A 142 -3.15 -5.97 -2.45
C ILE A 142 -1.66 -5.62 -2.42
N THR A 143 -1.13 -5.32 -1.23
CA THR A 143 0.32 -5.20 -1.00
C THR A 143 0.84 -6.40 -0.22
N THR A 144 1.90 -7.02 -0.71
CA THR A 144 2.76 -7.91 0.08
C THR A 144 4.24 -7.54 -0.09
N LYS A 145 5.14 -8.18 0.66
CA LYS A 145 6.53 -7.75 0.81
C LYS A 145 7.48 -8.94 0.87
N LEU A 146 8.60 -8.83 0.14
CA LEU A 146 9.74 -9.72 0.17
C LEU A 146 10.32 -9.77 1.60
N PRO A 147 10.25 -10.91 2.31
CA PRO A 147 10.66 -11.00 3.72
C PRO A 147 12.18 -10.87 3.84
N MET A 148 12.69 -10.60 5.05
CA MET A 148 14.11 -10.24 5.27
C MET A 148 15.08 -11.34 4.82
N GLN A 149 14.73 -12.63 4.98
CA GLN A 149 15.52 -13.72 4.41
C GLN A 149 15.45 -13.82 2.87
N GLY A 150 14.42 -13.24 2.25
CA GLY A 150 14.23 -13.18 0.80
C GLY A 150 14.97 -12.03 0.11
N VAL A 151 15.56 -11.10 0.86
CA VAL A 151 16.33 -9.95 0.34
C VAL A 151 17.71 -10.41 -0.13
N HIS A 152 17.70 -11.21 -1.20
CA HIS A 152 18.84 -11.76 -1.96
C HIS A 152 18.35 -12.05 -3.39
N PRO A 153 19.13 -11.78 -4.46
CA PRO A 153 18.62 -11.86 -5.84
C PRO A 153 17.91 -13.18 -6.17
N ASP A 154 18.54 -14.32 -5.87
CA ASP A 154 18.02 -15.65 -6.22
C ASP A 154 16.77 -16.07 -5.41
N ARG A 155 16.45 -15.34 -4.33
CA ARG A 155 15.33 -15.67 -3.42
C ARG A 155 14.05 -14.87 -3.71
N VAL A 156 14.10 -13.85 -4.57
CA VAL A 156 12.95 -12.97 -4.88
C VAL A 156 11.77 -13.72 -5.52
N GLU A 157 12.02 -14.51 -6.57
CA GLU A 157 10.95 -15.25 -7.26
C GLU A 157 10.32 -16.33 -6.36
N PHE A 158 11.12 -16.97 -5.49
CA PHE A 158 10.63 -17.97 -4.55
C PHE A 158 9.61 -17.37 -3.56
N PHE A 159 9.95 -16.26 -2.90
CA PHE A 159 9.04 -15.62 -1.95
C PHE A 159 7.87 -14.90 -2.64
N MET A 160 8.05 -14.35 -3.85
CA MET A 160 6.94 -13.82 -4.66
C MET A 160 5.90 -14.91 -4.94
N LYS A 161 6.32 -16.10 -5.39
CA LYS A 161 5.43 -17.24 -5.62
C LYS A 161 4.76 -17.72 -4.33
N LYS A 162 5.50 -17.83 -3.22
CA LYS A 162 4.92 -18.26 -1.93
C LYS A 162 3.87 -17.28 -1.39
N SER A 163 4.08 -15.97 -1.55
CA SER A 163 3.04 -14.98 -1.23
C SER A 163 1.80 -15.12 -2.11
N LEU A 164 1.94 -15.35 -3.42
CA LEU A 164 0.80 -15.58 -4.32
C LEU A 164 0.03 -16.88 -4.00
N GLU A 165 0.75 -17.95 -3.68
CA GLU A 165 0.21 -19.24 -3.25
C GLU A 165 -0.60 -19.10 -1.95
N ASN A 166 -0.05 -18.41 -0.95
CA ASN A 166 -0.75 -18.09 0.30
C ASN A 166 -2.02 -17.26 0.03
N LEU A 167 -1.88 -16.14 -0.69
CA LEU A 167 -2.97 -15.21 -0.98
C LEU A 167 -4.02 -15.79 -1.95
N GLN A 168 -3.72 -16.92 -2.62
CA GLN A 168 -4.55 -17.53 -3.66
C GLN A 168 -4.88 -16.54 -4.80
N LEU A 169 -3.85 -15.80 -5.27
CA LEU A 169 -3.94 -14.79 -6.32
C LEU A 169 -2.94 -15.05 -7.45
N ASP A 170 -3.29 -14.71 -8.69
CA ASP A 170 -2.35 -14.71 -9.82
C ASP A 170 -1.37 -13.52 -9.77
N TYR A 171 -1.77 -12.42 -9.13
CA TYR A 171 -0.96 -11.20 -8.98
C TYR A 171 -1.27 -10.42 -7.70
N VAL A 172 -0.30 -9.64 -7.23
CA VAL A 172 -0.50 -8.53 -6.27
C VAL A 172 -0.38 -7.18 -6.96
N ASP A 173 -0.89 -6.11 -6.36
CA ASP A 173 -0.85 -4.78 -6.98
C ASP A 173 0.47 -4.06 -6.69
N LEU A 174 1.07 -4.35 -5.53
CA LEU A 174 2.37 -3.82 -5.10
C LEU A 174 3.18 -4.88 -4.35
N TYR A 175 4.42 -5.08 -4.77
CA TYR A 175 5.40 -5.91 -4.06
C TYR A 175 6.57 -5.06 -3.55
N LEU A 176 6.82 -5.07 -2.24
CA LEU A 176 7.86 -4.24 -1.61
C LEU A 176 9.07 -5.06 -1.17
N ILE A 177 10.27 -4.50 -1.27
CA ILE A 177 11.40 -4.98 -0.44
C ILE A 177 11.13 -4.53 0.99
N HIS A 178 10.89 -5.45 1.93
CA HIS A 178 10.34 -5.13 3.26
C HIS A 178 11.31 -4.38 4.18
N PHE A 179 12.60 -4.63 4.03
CA PHE A 179 13.67 -4.01 4.81
C PHE A 179 14.95 -3.94 3.95
N PRO A 180 15.81 -2.93 4.10
CA PRO A 180 17.04 -2.83 3.30
C PRO A 180 18.09 -3.88 3.62
N ILE A 181 18.11 -4.44 4.84
CA ILE A 181 19.10 -5.45 5.23
C ILE A 181 18.56 -6.85 4.92
N GLY A 182 19.32 -7.62 4.13
CA GLY A 182 19.07 -9.04 3.92
C GLY A 182 19.59 -9.91 5.05
N PHE A 183 18.93 -11.06 5.25
CA PHE A 183 19.27 -12.07 6.26
C PHE A 183 19.45 -13.44 5.64
N LYS A 184 20.24 -14.29 6.28
CA LYS A 184 20.47 -15.66 5.82
C LYS A 184 19.19 -16.47 5.87
N CYS A 185 18.87 -17.14 4.78
CA CYS A 185 17.76 -18.09 4.72
C CYS A 185 18.20 -19.44 5.29
N ASP A 186 17.29 -20.14 5.96
CA ASP A 186 17.34 -21.59 6.07
C ASP A 186 16.62 -22.16 4.83
N GLU A 187 17.36 -22.85 3.97
CA GLU A 187 16.84 -23.40 2.72
C GLU A 187 15.91 -24.61 2.94
N SER A 188 15.98 -25.25 4.11
CA SER A 188 15.12 -26.39 4.45
C SER A 188 13.71 -25.98 4.89
N THR A 189 13.55 -24.76 5.43
CA THR A 189 12.27 -24.24 5.95
C THR A 189 11.75 -23.00 5.23
N GLY A 190 12.60 -22.29 4.47
CA GLY A 190 12.31 -20.93 3.97
C GLY A 190 12.27 -19.87 5.08
N GLY A 191 12.72 -20.20 6.30
CA GLY A 191 12.80 -19.30 7.45
C GLY A 191 14.08 -18.45 7.47
N MET A 192 14.21 -17.58 8.47
CA MET A 192 15.49 -16.96 8.81
C MET A 192 16.39 -17.97 9.52
N LYS A 193 17.63 -18.12 9.04
CA LYS A 193 18.66 -18.91 9.70
C LYS A 193 19.19 -18.14 10.92
N LEU A 194 19.34 -18.87 12.01
CA LEU A 194 19.83 -18.36 13.28
C LEU A 194 21.25 -18.87 13.58
N ASP A 195 21.95 -18.18 14.48
CA ASP A 195 23.18 -18.67 15.10
C ASP A 195 22.90 -19.58 16.32
N ASP A 196 23.96 -20.13 16.92
CA ASP A 196 23.89 -20.99 18.12
C ASP A 196 23.28 -20.28 19.35
N LYS A 197 23.16 -18.95 19.30
CA LYS A 197 22.55 -18.08 20.32
C LYS A 197 21.15 -17.61 19.91
N ARG A 198 20.57 -18.24 18.87
CA ARG A 198 19.23 -17.99 18.31
C ARG A 198 19.03 -16.58 17.77
N GLN A 199 20.12 -15.89 17.42
CA GLN A 199 20.09 -14.57 16.81
C GLN A 199 19.96 -14.70 15.29
N MET A 200 19.20 -13.79 14.66
CA MET A 200 19.10 -13.72 13.20
C MET A 200 20.42 -13.27 12.59
N ILE A 201 20.91 -13.97 11.58
CA ILE A 201 22.19 -13.66 10.93
C ILE A 201 21.95 -12.76 9.71
N PRO A 202 22.37 -11.48 9.72
CA PRO A 202 22.32 -10.64 8.53
C PRO A 202 23.31 -11.14 7.46
N GLU A 203 23.01 -10.86 6.20
CA GLU A 203 24.01 -10.93 5.13
C GLU A 203 24.99 -9.75 5.31
N PRO A 204 26.29 -9.91 5.06
CA PRO A 204 27.32 -8.90 5.39
C PRO A 204 27.22 -7.61 4.55
N LYS A 205 26.50 -7.66 3.43
CA LYS A 205 26.18 -6.54 2.55
C LYS A 205 24.98 -6.93 1.68
N THR A 206 24.08 -6.00 1.41
CA THR A 206 22.91 -6.24 0.53
C THR A 206 23.19 -5.78 -0.90
N ASP A 207 22.98 -6.65 -1.90
CA ASP A 207 22.96 -6.22 -3.31
C ASP A 207 21.59 -5.64 -3.68
N HIS A 208 21.34 -4.42 -3.24
CA HIS A 208 20.10 -3.70 -3.53
C HIS A 208 19.76 -3.64 -5.04
N LEU A 209 20.75 -3.58 -5.93
CA LEU A 209 20.51 -3.43 -7.36
C LEU A 209 20.26 -4.78 -8.06
N GLY A 210 20.97 -5.84 -7.69
CA GLY A 210 20.65 -7.20 -8.13
C GLY A 210 19.27 -7.63 -7.67
N ILE A 211 18.93 -7.34 -6.39
CA ILE A 211 17.58 -7.60 -5.85
C ILE A 211 16.54 -6.75 -6.58
N TRP A 212 16.81 -5.46 -6.84
CA TRP A 212 15.86 -4.62 -7.58
C TRP A 212 15.56 -5.16 -8.98
N LYS A 213 16.59 -5.54 -9.76
CA LYS A 213 16.40 -6.21 -11.07
C LYS A 213 15.51 -7.45 -10.97
N LYS A 214 15.69 -8.26 -9.91
CA LYS A 214 14.84 -9.42 -9.64
C LYS A 214 13.42 -9.08 -9.18
N MET A 215 13.18 -7.90 -8.60
CA MET A 215 11.84 -7.34 -8.40
C MET A 215 11.20 -6.91 -9.72
N GLU A 216 11.96 -6.29 -10.63
CA GLU A 216 11.45 -5.90 -11.96
C GLU A 216 11.02 -7.12 -12.79
N GLU A 217 11.78 -8.22 -12.75
CA GLU A 217 11.41 -9.49 -13.38
C GLU A 217 10.05 -10.03 -12.89
N GLN A 218 9.61 -9.69 -11.66
CA GLN A 218 8.27 -10.06 -11.17
C GLN A 218 7.15 -9.22 -11.80
N VAL A 219 7.46 -8.00 -12.25
CA VAL A 219 6.54 -7.14 -13.03
C VAL A 219 6.42 -7.68 -14.45
N ASP A 220 7.55 -7.99 -15.10
CA ASP A 220 7.57 -8.57 -16.45
C ASP A 220 6.86 -9.93 -16.49
N ALA A 221 6.99 -10.74 -15.43
CA ALA A 221 6.27 -12.01 -15.26
C ALA A 221 4.80 -11.85 -14.83
N GLY A 222 4.28 -10.61 -14.71
CA GLY A 222 2.88 -10.30 -14.38
C GLY A 222 2.45 -10.55 -12.92
N ARG A 223 3.35 -11.04 -12.07
CA ARG A 223 3.12 -11.46 -10.67
C ARG A 223 2.86 -10.28 -9.73
N THR A 224 3.33 -9.10 -10.08
CA THR A 224 2.96 -7.84 -9.43
C THR A 224 2.70 -6.74 -10.46
N LYS A 225 1.75 -5.83 -10.19
CA LYS A 225 1.51 -4.66 -11.07
C LYS A 225 2.54 -3.55 -10.85
N THR A 226 3.02 -3.38 -9.63
CA THR A 226 4.03 -2.38 -9.26
C THR A 226 5.02 -2.92 -8.24
N ILE A 227 6.16 -2.25 -8.10
CA ILE A 227 7.20 -2.59 -7.12
C ILE A 227 7.64 -1.35 -6.34
N GLY A 228 8.11 -1.56 -5.12
CA GLY A 228 8.53 -0.47 -4.23
C GLY A 228 9.48 -0.92 -3.12
N LEU A 229 9.74 0.00 -2.21
CA LEU A 229 10.69 -0.14 -1.12
C LEU A 229 9.98 0.02 0.24
N SER A 230 10.51 -0.58 1.29
CA SER A 230 10.04 -0.35 2.65
C SER A 230 11.23 -0.25 3.61
N ASN A 231 11.19 0.75 4.50
CA ASN A 231 12.29 1.09 5.41
C ASN A 231 13.61 1.55 4.74
N TYR A 232 13.58 2.06 3.51
CA TYR A 232 14.76 2.62 2.83
C TYR A 232 14.91 4.12 3.15
N ASN A 233 16.16 4.59 3.31
CA ASN A 233 16.47 6.02 3.42
C ASN A 233 16.83 6.65 2.06
N ILE A 234 17.04 7.98 2.02
CA ILE A 234 17.24 8.75 0.77
C ILE A 234 18.39 8.17 -0.07
N SER A 235 19.58 7.93 0.50
CA SER A 235 20.75 7.48 -0.27
C SER A 235 20.60 6.04 -0.79
N GLN A 236 19.87 5.18 -0.08
CA GLN A 236 19.49 3.85 -0.56
C GLN A 236 18.49 3.93 -1.72
N ILE A 237 17.49 4.82 -1.65
CA ILE A 237 16.52 5.02 -2.75
C ILE A 237 17.23 5.62 -3.98
N GLU A 238 18.15 6.58 -3.80
CA GLU A 238 18.99 7.09 -4.88
C GLU A 238 19.82 5.99 -5.55
N ALA A 239 20.42 5.08 -4.77
CA ALA A 239 21.21 3.98 -5.30
C ALA A 239 20.37 3.04 -6.18
N VAL A 240 19.13 2.75 -5.76
CA VAL A 240 18.16 1.99 -6.58
C VAL A 240 17.75 2.78 -7.83
N LEU A 241 17.36 4.06 -7.69
CA LEU A 241 16.93 4.92 -8.80
C LEU A 241 17.99 5.07 -9.90
N LYS A 242 19.29 5.06 -9.55
CA LYS A 242 20.41 5.14 -10.51
C LYS A 242 20.56 3.91 -11.40
N GLY A 243 20.01 2.75 -11.00
CA GLY A 243 20.11 1.49 -11.75
C GLY A 243 18.78 0.85 -12.15
N ALA A 244 17.65 1.46 -11.78
CA ALA A 244 16.31 0.96 -12.05
C ALA A 244 15.82 1.29 -13.47
N ARG A 245 15.34 0.28 -14.20
CA ARG A 245 14.51 0.43 -15.41
C ARG A 245 13.05 0.72 -15.02
N ILE A 246 12.54 -0.01 -14.03
CA ILE A 246 11.23 0.24 -13.41
C ILE A 246 11.51 0.94 -12.08
N LYS A 247 11.20 2.24 -11.98
CA LYS A 247 11.42 3.03 -10.75
C LYS A 247 10.53 2.51 -9.61
N PRO A 248 10.94 2.64 -8.33
CA PRO A 248 10.06 2.37 -7.20
C PRO A 248 8.80 3.24 -7.26
N ALA A 249 7.62 2.63 -7.32
CA ALA A 249 6.34 3.34 -7.35
C ALA A 249 5.91 3.80 -5.94
N ASN A 250 6.42 3.15 -4.91
CA ASN A 250 6.06 3.38 -3.51
C ASN A 250 7.27 3.23 -2.57
N LEU A 251 7.27 4.06 -1.52
CA LEU A 251 8.04 3.87 -0.30
C LEU A 251 7.07 3.66 0.88
N GLN A 252 7.23 2.58 1.63
CA GLN A 252 6.52 2.37 2.89
C GLN A 252 7.46 2.59 4.08
N VAL A 253 7.11 3.49 5.00
CA VAL A 253 7.95 3.84 6.17
C VAL A 253 7.10 4.13 7.40
N GLU A 254 7.72 4.05 8.58
CA GLU A 254 7.13 4.52 9.82
C GLU A 254 6.96 6.04 9.77
N LEU A 255 5.72 6.51 9.80
CA LEU A 255 5.44 7.94 9.66
C LEU A 255 4.14 8.28 10.38
N HIS A 256 4.22 9.19 11.34
CA HIS A 256 3.10 9.62 12.18
C HIS A 256 3.31 11.06 12.64
N LEU A 257 2.37 11.61 13.41
CA LEU A 257 2.37 13.02 13.80
C LEU A 257 3.71 13.51 14.40
N HIS A 258 4.27 12.76 15.35
CA HIS A 258 5.56 13.11 15.98
C HIS A 258 6.81 12.64 15.21
N LEU A 259 6.67 12.01 14.03
CA LEU A 259 7.76 11.55 13.16
C LEU A 259 7.33 11.74 11.70
N GLN A 260 7.43 12.96 11.17
CA GLN A 260 6.91 13.28 9.83
C GLN A 260 7.84 12.92 8.67
N GLN A 261 9.13 12.68 8.94
CA GLN A 261 10.15 12.33 7.92
C GLN A 261 10.18 13.26 6.68
N ARG A 262 9.94 14.57 6.87
CA ARG A 262 9.63 15.52 5.77
C ARG A 262 10.62 15.49 4.61
N GLN A 263 11.92 15.43 4.88
CA GLN A 263 12.96 15.39 3.82
C GLN A 263 12.85 14.15 2.92
N LEU A 264 12.48 13.00 3.51
CA LEU A 264 12.26 11.74 2.80
C LEU A 264 10.95 11.79 1.98
N VAL A 265 9.89 12.36 2.54
CA VAL A 265 8.61 12.58 1.85
C VAL A 265 8.79 13.50 0.64
N ASP A 266 9.42 14.66 0.84
CA ASP A 266 9.76 15.61 -0.21
C ASP A 266 10.60 14.97 -1.32
N PHE A 267 11.61 14.18 -0.95
CA PHE A 267 12.45 13.46 -1.89
C PHE A 267 11.64 12.44 -2.70
N CYS A 268 10.77 11.66 -2.06
CA CYS A 268 9.89 10.71 -2.73
C CYS A 268 8.96 11.40 -3.73
N HIS A 269 8.25 12.45 -3.29
CA HIS A 269 7.32 13.20 -4.15
C HIS A 269 8.03 13.85 -5.35
N LYS A 270 9.23 14.43 -5.15
CA LYS A 270 10.06 14.99 -6.25
C LYS A 270 10.52 13.93 -7.27
N ASN A 271 10.61 12.66 -6.87
CA ASN A 271 10.95 11.54 -7.74
C ASN A 271 9.74 10.76 -8.30
N GLY A 272 8.50 11.19 -7.99
CA GLY A 272 7.27 10.49 -8.39
C GLY A 272 6.95 9.24 -7.58
N ILE A 273 7.60 9.05 -6.43
CA ILE A 273 7.41 7.91 -5.53
C ILE A 273 6.30 8.26 -4.52
N THR A 274 5.26 7.43 -4.43
CA THR A 274 4.20 7.59 -3.42
C THR A 274 4.70 7.17 -2.03
N VAL A 275 4.22 7.80 -0.95
CA VAL A 275 4.60 7.44 0.42
C VAL A 275 3.43 6.78 1.15
N VAL A 276 3.66 5.59 1.72
CA VAL A 276 2.72 4.89 2.62
C VAL A 276 3.26 4.92 4.04
N ALA A 277 2.44 5.38 4.97
CA ALA A 277 2.77 5.52 6.38
C ALA A 277 2.28 4.31 7.18
N TYR A 278 3.22 3.44 7.59
CA TYR A 278 2.95 2.42 8.62
C TYR A 278 3.11 3.03 10.01
N SER A 279 2.50 2.37 11.02
CA SER A 279 2.37 2.93 12.37
C SER A 279 1.80 4.36 12.43
N PRO A 280 0.81 4.75 11.59
CA PRO A 280 0.35 6.14 11.51
C PRO A 280 -0.28 6.66 12.80
N LEU A 281 -0.65 5.75 13.71
CA LEU A 281 -1.18 6.03 15.04
C LEU A 281 -0.14 5.81 16.17
N ALA A 282 1.16 5.87 15.86
CA ALA A 282 2.30 5.63 16.79
C ALA A 282 2.27 4.28 17.56
N SER A 283 1.59 3.27 17.00
CA SER A 283 1.56 1.88 17.49
C SER A 283 1.48 1.71 19.03
N PRO A 284 0.43 2.20 19.73
CA PRO A 284 0.29 2.11 21.20
C PRO A 284 0.20 0.67 21.75
N GLY A 285 0.12 -0.35 20.88
CA GLY A 285 0.26 -1.75 21.26
C GLY A 285 1.71 -2.25 21.39
N TYR A 286 2.73 -1.47 21.00
CA TYR A 286 4.11 -1.96 20.83
C TYR A 286 4.74 -2.49 22.13
N ASN A 287 4.44 -1.89 23.30
CA ASN A 287 4.94 -2.42 24.57
C ASN A 287 4.37 -3.81 24.91
N LYS A 288 3.17 -4.17 24.44
CA LYS A 288 2.62 -5.53 24.59
C LYS A 288 3.43 -6.57 23.83
N LEU A 289 3.96 -6.19 22.66
CA LEU A 289 4.91 -7.00 21.91
C LEU A 289 6.22 -7.14 22.70
N LEU A 290 6.84 -6.01 23.07
CA LEU A 290 8.16 -6.01 23.75
C LEU A 290 8.14 -6.93 24.98
N LYS A 291 7.12 -6.78 25.82
CA LYS A 291 6.88 -7.63 26.99
C LYS A 291 6.78 -9.12 26.66
N LEU A 292 6.16 -9.49 25.54
CA LEU A 292 6.03 -10.89 25.14
C LEU A 292 7.34 -11.48 24.61
N ILE A 293 8.15 -10.69 23.90
CA ILE A 293 9.47 -11.10 23.39
C ILE A 293 10.60 -10.90 24.41
N GLY A 294 10.28 -10.77 25.70
CA GLY A 294 11.24 -10.64 26.80
C GLY A 294 12.06 -9.34 26.79
N ARG A 295 11.60 -8.31 26.08
CA ARG A 295 12.27 -7.00 26.01
C ARG A 295 11.62 -6.01 26.99
N PRO A 296 12.38 -5.05 27.55
CA PRO A 296 11.81 -4.00 28.38
C PRO A 296 10.82 -3.15 27.58
N GLU A 297 9.81 -2.61 28.25
CA GLU A 297 8.94 -1.58 27.69
C GLU A 297 9.72 -0.29 27.41
N LYS A 298 9.31 0.47 26.38
CA LYS A 298 9.88 1.81 26.11
C LYS A 298 8.82 2.89 26.16
N GLN A 299 9.27 4.15 26.25
CA GLN A 299 8.37 5.30 26.07
C GLN A 299 7.88 5.32 24.62
N LEU A 300 6.56 5.46 24.43
CA LEU A 300 5.92 5.57 23.12
C LEU A 300 5.34 6.99 22.96
N PRO A 301 5.27 7.55 21.74
CA PRO A 301 4.66 8.87 21.52
C PRO A 301 3.14 8.80 21.70
N ASP A 302 2.58 9.57 22.63
CA ASP A 302 1.12 9.69 22.78
C ASP A 302 0.55 10.76 21.84
N ILE A 303 0.44 10.42 20.56
CA ILE A 303 -0.16 11.30 19.55
C ILE A 303 -1.69 11.39 19.66
N LEU A 304 -2.32 10.60 20.55
CA LEU A 304 -3.78 10.51 20.67
C LEU A 304 -4.30 11.28 21.88
N GLY A 305 -3.49 11.39 22.95
CA GLY A 305 -3.69 12.29 24.09
C GLY A 305 -3.12 13.71 23.89
N ASP A 306 -2.39 13.96 22.79
CA ASP A 306 -1.79 15.26 22.47
C ASP A 306 -2.82 16.42 22.54
N PRO A 307 -2.56 17.48 23.33
CA PRO A 307 -3.52 18.58 23.52
C PRO A 307 -3.89 19.33 22.24
N VAL A 308 -2.99 19.41 21.25
CA VAL A 308 -3.26 20.06 19.96
C VAL A 308 -4.19 19.17 19.13
N VAL A 309 -3.93 17.86 19.11
CA VAL A 309 -4.84 16.89 18.47
C VAL A 309 -6.21 16.90 19.14
N ALA A 310 -6.27 16.98 20.47
CA ALA A 310 -7.53 17.05 21.21
C ALA A 310 -8.32 18.35 20.95
N LYS A 311 -7.63 19.50 20.78
CA LYS A 311 -8.23 20.77 20.34
C LYS A 311 -8.84 20.64 18.94
N ILE A 312 -8.07 20.11 17.98
CA ILE A 312 -8.50 19.99 16.57
C ILE A 312 -9.60 18.92 16.42
N SER A 313 -9.55 17.85 17.21
CA SER A 313 -10.63 16.84 17.31
C SER A 313 -11.97 17.46 17.68
N LYS A 314 -11.99 18.34 18.69
CA LYS A 314 -13.19 19.10 19.09
C LYS A 314 -13.68 20.03 17.98
N LYS A 315 -12.76 20.78 17.34
CA LYS A 315 -13.07 21.70 16.23
C LYS A 315 -13.80 21.02 15.08
N HIS A 316 -13.37 19.81 14.69
CA HIS A 316 -13.93 19.06 13.56
C HIS A 316 -15.03 18.05 13.94
N SER A 317 -15.32 17.86 15.23
CA SER A 317 -16.18 16.77 15.73
C SER A 317 -15.72 15.38 15.25
N LYS A 318 -14.40 15.14 15.26
CA LYS A 318 -13.72 13.92 14.80
C LYS A 318 -12.82 13.36 15.92
N THR A 319 -12.46 12.08 15.85
CA THR A 319 -11.59 11.46 16.87
C THR A 319 -10.11 11.80 16.65
N PRO A 320 -9.25 11.74 17.68
CA PRO A 320 -7.81 11.96 17.53
C PRO A 320 -7.16 11.11 16.42
N ALA A 321 -7.59 9.85 16.27
CA ALA A 321 -7.13 8.98 15.20
C ALA A 321 -7.53 9.52 13.81
N GLN A 322 -8.77 9.99 13.65
CA GLN A 322 -9.24 10.60 12.40
C GLN A 322 -8.48 11.89 12.05
N ILE A 323 -8.15 12.73 13.04
CA ILE A 323 -7.32 13.93 12.83
C ILE A 323 -5.93 13.56 12.29
N VAL A 324 -5.24 12.61 12.94
CA VAL A 324 -3.90 12.18 12.50
C VAL A 324 -3.93 11.53 11.11
N LEU A 325 -4.91 10.66 10.84
CA LEU A 325 -5.05 10.03 9.52
C LEU A 325 -5.35 11.07 8.43
N ARG A 326 -6.22 12.05 8.70
CA ARG A 326 -6.53 13.14 7.77
C ARG A 326 -5.32 14.05 7.49
N PHE A 327 -4.52 14.34 8.51
CA PHE A 327 -3.28 15.11 8.40
C PHE A 327 -2.28 14.45 7.43
N LEU A 328 -2.13 13.13 7.50
CA LEU A 328 -1.26 12.38 6.57
C LEU A 328 -1.83 12.39 5.14
N ILE A 329 -3.13 12.13 4.98
CA ILE A 329 -3.82 12.17 3.67
C ILE A 329 -3.67 13.54 3.00
N GLN A 330 -3.79 14.64 3.75
CA GLN A 330 -3.61 16.01 3.22
C GLN A 330 -2.16 16.39 2.88
N GLN A 331 -1.17 15.58 3.27
CA GLN A 331 0.23 15.70 2.82
C GLN A 331 0.52 14.81 1.59
N GLY A 332 -0.49 14.12 1.03
CA GLY A 332 -0.32 13.14 -0.06
C GLY A 332 0.19 11.77 0.42
N ILE A 333 0.27 11.57 1.74
CA ILE A 333 0.77 10.34 2.36
C ILE A 333 -0.40 9.39 2.60
N ALA A 334 -0.22 8.10 2.31
CA ALA A 334 -1.23 7.06 2.48
C ALA A 334 -1.07 6.33 3.82
N PRO A 335 -1.85 6.64 4.88
CA PRO A 335 -1.71 5.96 6.16
C PRO A 335 -2.39 4.59 6.16
N ILE A 336 -1.69 3.56 6.63
CA ILE A 336 -2.21 2.18 6.74
C ILE A 336 -2.41 1.78 8.22
N PRO A 337 -3.44 2.29 8.92
CA PRO A 337 -3.69 1.95 10.32
C PRO A 337 -4.12 0.49 10.49
N LYS A 338 -3.63 -0.16 11.55
CA LYS A 338 -4.05 -1.52 11.93
C LYS A 338 -5.11 -1.49 13.03
N SER A 339 -6.19 -2.24 12.82
CA SER A 339 -7.19 -2.55 13.85
C SER A 339 -7.78 -3.94 13.64
N VAL A 340 -8.19 -4.56 14.74
CA VAL A 340 -9.10 -5.72 14.77
C VAL A 340 -10.44 -5.38 15.43
N THR A 341 -10.56 -4.18 16.04
CA THR A 341 -11.79 -3.70 16.67
C THR A 341 -12.70 -3.09 15.60
N GLU A 342 -13.90 -3.64 15.42
CA GLU A 342 -14.88 -3.22 14.40
C GLU A 342 -15.11 -1.71 14.37
N LYS A 343 -15.46 -1.11 15.53
CA LYS A 343 -15.67 0.34 15.67
C LYS A 343 -14.49 1.15 15.12
N ARG A 344 -13.26 0.76 15.44
CA ARG A 344 -12.05 1.48 15.00
C ARG A 344 -11.77 1.30 13.50
N ILE A 345 -12.15 0.17 12.90
CA ILE A 345 -12.07 -0.02 11.45
C ILE A 345 -13.02 0.96 10.76
N LYS A 346 -14.28 1.03 11.20
CA LYS A 346 -15.29 1.99 10.70
C LYS A 346 -14.90 3.46 10.97
N GLU A 347 -14.28 3.73 12.11
CA GLU A 347 -13.80 5.07 12.49
C GLU A 347 -12.62 5.54 11.61
N ASN A 348 -11.65 4.67 11.33
CA ASN A 348 -10.42 5.00 10.60
C ASN A 348 -10.64 5.33 9.10
N ILE A 349 -11.69 4.81 8.46
CA ILE A 349 -12.05 5.18 7.07
C ILE A 349 -12.85 6.49 6.99
N ALA A 350 -13.52 6.92 8.06
CA ALA A 350 -14.36 8.12 8.09
C ALA A 350 -13.54 9.44 8.18
N VAL A 351 -12.61 9.59 7.24
CA VAL A 351 -11.59 10.64 7.09
C VAL A 351 -11.62 11.33 5.72
N PHE A 352 -12.60 11.00 4.88
CA PHE A 352 -12.79 11.58 3.54
C PHE A 352 -13.91 12.63 3.47
N ASP A 353 -14.69 12.78 4.53
CA ASP A 353 -15.88 13.64 4.66
C ASP A 353 -15.60 15.00 5.35
N PHE A 354 -14.37 15.25 5.79
CA PHE A 354 -13.93 16.53 6.37
C PHE A 354 -12.53 16.91 5.86
N ALA A 355 -12.09 18.14 6.14
CA ALA A 355 -10.74 18.61 5.83
C ALA A 355 -10.19 19.49 6.96
N LEU A 356 -8.89 19.35 7.22
CA LEU A 356 -8.13 20.21 8.14
C LEU A 356 -7.75 21.51 7.42
N ASP A 357 -7.90 22.66 8.08
CA ASP A 357 -7.51 23.94 7.48
C ASP A 357 -6.01 24.24 7.62
N SER A 358 -5.57 25.38 7.06
CA SER A 358 -4.17 25.80 7.09
C SER A 358 -3.64 26.12 8.49
N SER A 359 -4.52 26.43 9.47
CA SER A 359 -4.13 26.56 10.87
C SER A 359 -3.95 25.18 11.50
N ASP A 360 -4.89 24.26 11.30
CA ASP A 360 -4.81 22.90 11.83
C ASP A 360 -3.58 22.16 11.30
N MET A 361 -3.33 22.24 9.98
CA MET A 361 -2.17 21.63 9.34
C MET A 361 -0.85 22.25 9.85
N LYS A 362 -0.83 23.54 10.16
CA LYS A 362 0.34 24.23 10.74
C LYS A 362 0.59 23.83 12.20
N GLU A 363 -0.47 23.78 13.01
CA GLU A 363 -0.39 23.36 14.41
C GLU A 363 0.06 21.89 14.54
N LEU A 364 -0.52 20.99 13.74
CA LEU A 364 -0.10 19.58 13.69
C LEU A 364 1.34 19.44 13.17
N SER A 365 1.77 20.29 12.23
CA SER A 365 3.16 20.36 11.79
C SER A 365 4.13 21.00 12.80
N ALA A 366 3.67 21.51 13.94
CA ALA A 366 4.55 21.95 15.01
C ALA A 366 4.99 20.79 15.93
N LEU A 367 4.46 19.58 15.74
CA LEU A 367 4.59 18.46 16.66
C LEU A 367 5.63 17.40 16.23
N ASP A 368 6.36 17.63 15.14
CA ASP A 368 7.41 16.71 14.67
C ASP A 368 8.59 16.68 15.66
N ALA A 369 8.81 15.53 16.31
CA ALA A 369 9.89 15.30 17.26
C ALA A 369 11.07 14.52 16.64
N GLY A 370 10.98 14.16 15.36
CA GLY A 370 11.99 13.42 14.62
C GLY A 370 12.28 12.04 15.22
N GLU A 371 13.50 11.54 15.01
CA GLU A 371 13.93 10.18 15.38
C GLU A 371 13.68 9.80 16.86
N LYS A 372 13.53 10.77 17.76
CA LYS A 372 13.19 10.53 19.18
C LYS A 372 11.80 9.90 19.36
N ALA A 373 10.89 10.10 18.41
CA ALA A 373 9.55 9.51 18.43
C ALA A 373 9.46 8.13 17.74
N ARG A 374 10.58 7.56 17.28
CA ARG A 374 10.59 6.30 16.52
C ARG A 374 10.13 5.10 17.37
N VAL A 375 9.03 4.46 16.97
CA VAL A 375 8.53 3.24 17.65
C VAL A 375 9.22 1.99 17.09
N SER A 376 9.45 1.94 15.78
CA SER A 376 10.03 0.80 15.06
C SER A 376 11.51 1.06 14.76
N ASP A 377 12.32 1.08 15.81
CA ASP A 377 13.78 1.28 15.73
C ASP A 377 14.57 0.05 15.26
N PHE A 378 13.90 -1.10 15.10
CA PHE A 378 14.44 -2.40 14.69
C PHE A 378 15.57 -2.99 15.57
N ARG A 379 16.01 -2.33 16.67
CA ARG A 379 17.07 -2.79 17.61
C ARG A 379 16.73 -4.06 18.40
N ILE A 380 15.51 -4.56 18.21
CA ILE A 380 15.09 -5.91 18.59
C ILE A 380 15.88 -7.00 17.82
N MET A 381 16.44 -6.67 16.64
CA MET A 381 17.53 -7.39 15.99
C MET A 381 18.88 -6.92 16.57
N LYS A 382 19.74 -7.85 16.98
CA LYS A 382 20.99 -7.56 17.69
C LYS A 382 22.02 -6.89 16.77
N ASP A 383 22.68 -5.84 17.29
CA ASP A 383 23.76 -5.05 16.65
C ASP A 383 23.40 -4.46 15.27
N ILE A 384 22.12 -4.43 14.89
CA ILE A 384 21.66 -4.11 13.54
C ILE A 384 22.00 -2.66 13.13
N GLU A 385 22.11 -1.76 14.11
CA GLU A 385 22.53 -0.37 13.92
C GLU A 385 23.98 -0.23 13.40
N THR A 386 24.81 -1.25 13.59
CA THR A 386 26.20 -1.28 13.09
C THR A 386 26.31 -1.67 11.62
N HIS A 387 25.22 -2.18 11.03
CA HIS A 387 25.23 -2.70 9.66
C HIS A 387 25.41 -1.55 8.63
N PRO A 388 26.20 -1.76 7.55
CA PRO A 388 26.40 -0.72 6.52
C PRO A 388 25.07 -0.23 5.92
N ASP A 389 24.11 -1.12 5.70
CA ASP A 389 22.82 -0.82 5.06
C ASP A 389 21.71 -0.48 6.08
N PHE A 390 22.05 -0.20 7.35
CA PHE A 390 21.06 0.22 8.34
C PHE A 390 20.46 1.60 7.98
N PRO A 391 19.13 1.73 7.86
CA PRO A 391 18.51 2.93 7.29
C PRO A 391 18.41 4.09 8.27
N MET A 392 18.25 3.81 9.58
CA MET A 392 17.90 4.77 10.63
C MET A 392 19.13 5.27 11.40
N LYS A 393 20.14 5.72 10.65
CA LYS A 393 21.33 6.36 11.23
C LYS A 393 20.96 7.78 11.67
N ALA A 394 21.36 8.13 12.89
CA ALA A 394 21.05 9.42 13.55
C ALA A 394 21.97 10.56 13.08
#